data_AF-A0A0L8FR03-F1
#
_entry.id   AF-A0A0L8FR03-F1
#
_cell.length_a   1.000
_cell.length_b   1.000
_cell.length_c   1.000
_cell.angle_alpha   90.00
_cell.angle_beta   90.00
_cell.angle_gamma   90.00
#
_symmetry.space_group_name_H-M   'P 1'
#
loop_
_entity.id
_entity.type
_entity.pdbx_description
1 polymer ?
#
loop_
_entity_poly.entity_id
_entity_poly.type
_entity_poly.pdbx_seq_one_letter_code
_entity_poly.pdbx_strand_id
1 'polypeptide(L)'
;MDWVIEDTIGNWWRPNFEPPQYPYVPAHITKPKEHKRLFLVQLPEKALFAVPRNYKLVAAPLFELYDNAAGYGPIISSLPQALSRFNFIYN
;
A
#
# COMPACT_ATOMS: atom_id res chain seq x y z
N MET A 1 1.15 -0.36 -22.30
CA MET A 1 1.05 0.70 -21.29
C MET A 1 2.17 0.45 -20.33
N ASP A 2 3.12 1.38 -20.25
CA ASP A 2 4.27 1.23 -19.39
C ASP A 2 3.93 1.81 -18.02
N TRP A 3 4.16 1.03 -16.97
CA TRP A 3 3.92 1.45 -15.60
C TRP A 3 5.02 2.38 -15.15
N VAL A 4 4.67 3.60 -14.76
CA VAL A 4 5.59 4.55 -14.15
C VAL A 4 5.58 4.32 -12.64
N ILE A 5 6.62 3.65 -12.13
CA ILE A 5 6.83 3.42 -10.71
C ILE A 5 7.62 4.61 -10.16
N GLU A 6 6.99 5.44 -9.35
CA GLU A 6 7.57 6.70 -8.89
C GLU A 6 8.46 6.52 -7.67
N ASP A 7 7.86 6.13 -6.53
CA ASP A 7 8.56 6.14 -5.25
C ASP A 7 8.08 5.02 -4.32
N THR A 8 8.95 4.60 -3.40
CA THR A 8 8.60 3.68 -2.32
C THR A 8 7.84 4.44 -1.23
N ILE A 9 6.62 4.01 -0.94
CA ILE A 9 5.76 4.68 0.07
C ILE A 9 5.77 3.96 1.43
N GLY A 10 6.32 2.75 1.51
CA GLY A 10 6.43 2.05 2.78
C GLY A 10 7.08 0.68 2.67
N ASN A 11 7.56 0.21 3.82
CA ASN A 11 8.14 -1.12 3.98
C ASN A 11 7.51 -1.81 5.19
N TRP A 12 7.14 -3.08 5.04
CA TRP A 12 6.56 -3.89 6.09
C TRP A 12 7.27 -5.24 6.18
N TRP A 13 7.49 -5.71 7.40
CA TRP A 13 8.19 -6.95 7.67
C TRP A 13 7.33 -7.92 8.46
N ARG A 14 7.31 -9.18 8.01
CA ARG A 14 6.73 -10.30 8.76
C ARG A 14 7.86 -11.06 9.45
N PRO A 15 7.93 -11.10 10.79
CA PRO A 15 9.03 -11.75 11.49
C PRO A 15 8.94 -13.29 11.48
N ASN A 16 7.72 -13.84 11.49
CA ASN A 16 7.40 -15.26 11.64
C ASN A 16 6.45 -15.75 10.54
N PHE A 17 6.12 -17.04 10.50
CA PHE A 17 5.10 -17.60 9.59
C PHE A 17 3.67 -17.39 10.14
N GLU A 18 3.40 -16.18 10.61
CA GLU A 18 2.16 -15.79 11.28
C GLU A 18 1.63 -14.46 10.71
N PRO A 19 0.33 -14.13 10.86
CA PRO A 19 -0.28 -12.93 10.30
C PRO A 19 0.36 -11.55 10.60
N PRO A 20 0.96 -11.28 11.79
CA PRO A 20 1.46 -9.96 12.14
C PRO A 20 2.55 -9.40 11.21
N GLN A 21 2.45 -8.12 10.88
CA GLN A 21 3.42 -7.37 10.08
C GLN A 21 3.69 -6.03 10.74
N TYR A 22 4.93 -5.53 10.63
CA TYR A 22 5.37 -4.29 11.27
C TYR A 22 6.04 -3.35 10.26
N PRO A 23 5.89 -2.01 10.39
CA PRO A 23 6.53 -1.03 9.50
C PRO A 23 8.03 -0.81 9.82
N TYR A 24 8.64 -1.76 10.54
CA TYR A 24 10.05 -1.81 10.90
C TYR A 24 10.45 -3.27 11.11
N VAL A 25 11.75 -3.57 11.14
CA VAL A 25 12.25 -4.90 11.54
C VAL A 25 12.22 -4.97 13.07
N PRO A 26 11.43 -5.87 13.70
CA PRO A 26 11.35 -5.94 15.15
C PRO A 26 12.69 -6.29 15.81
N ALA A 27 12.87 -5.91 17.08
CA ALA A 27 14.09 -6.19 17.83
C ALA A 27 14.42 -7.69 17.84
N HIS A 28 15.71 -8.00 17.75
CA HIS A 28 16.26 -9.38 17.72
C HIS A 28 15.83 -10.24 16.51
N ILE A 29 15.06 -9.70 15.57
CA ILE A 29 14.72 -10.39 14.32
C ILE A 29 15.82 -10.11 13.28
N THR A 30 16.70 -11.08 13.07
CA THR A 30 17.76 -11.01 12.05
C THR A 30 17.33 -11.59 10.70
N LYS A 31 16.28 -12.43 10.70
CA LYS A 31 15.80 -13.16 9.51
C LYS A 31 14.27 -13.09 9.39
N PRO A 32 13.70 -11.95 8.95
CA PRO A 32 12.26 -11.85 8.67
C PRO A 32 11.86 -12.84 7.57
N LYS A 33 10.60 -13.30 7.60
CA LYS A 33 10.06 -14.27 6.63
C LYS A 33 9.48 -13.61 5.39
N GLU A 34 9.09 -12.33 5.48
CA GLU A 34 8.57 -11.55 4.35
C GLU A 34 9.02 -10.10 4.49
N HIS A 35 9.46 -9.48 3.39
CA HIS A 35 9.62 -8.03 3.25
C HIS A 35 8.66 -7.56 2.15
N LYS A 36 7.63 -6.82 2.55
CA LYS A 36 6.65 -6.22 1.64
C LYS A 36 7.01 -4.75 1.40
N ARG A 37 7.11 -4.36 0.13
CA ARG A 37 7.39 -2.99 -0.32
C ARG A 37 6.18 -2.43 -1.03
N LEU A 38 5.81 -1.20 -0.69
CA LEU A 38 4.74 -0.47 -1.34
C LEU A 38 5.33 0.61 -2.24
N PHE A 39 4.77 0.75 -3.44
CA PHE A 39 5.19 1.74 -4.42
C PHE A 39 4.01 2.58 -4.90
N LEU A 40 4.27 3.86 -5.16
CA LEU A 40 3.34 4.74 -5.85
C LEU A 40 3.47 4.51 -7.36
N VAL A 41 2.37 4.18 -8.02
CA VAL A 41 2.30 3.97 -9.47
C VAL A 41 1.52 5.11 -10.09
N GLN A 42 2.16 5.89 -10.96
CA GLN A 42 1.49 6.97 -11.68
C GLN A 42 0.67 6.39 -12.83
N LEU A 43 -0.59 6.83 -12.92
CA LEU A 43 -1.48 6.48 -14.01
C LEU A 43 -1.38 7.52 -15.14
N PRO A 44 -1.44 7.10 -16.41
CA PRO A 44 -1.63 8.01 -17.53
C PRO A 44 -3.04 8.62 -17.46
N GLU A 45 -3.28 9.64 -18.28
CA GLU A 45 -4.59 10.32 -18.36
C GLU A 45 -5.76 9.35 -18.61
N LYS A 46 -5.53 8.31 -19.43
CA LYS A 46 -6.53 7.29 -19.77
C LYS A 46 -5.89 5.90 -19.79
N ALA A 47 -6.57 4.93 -19.19
CA ALA A 47 -6.15 3.54 -19.12
C ALA A 47 -7.36 2.59 -19.13
N LEU A 48 -7.17 1.38 -19.65
CA LEU A 48 -8.14 0.28 -19.56
C LEU A 48 -7.58 -0.81 -18.62
N PHE A 49 -8.32 -1.12 -17.56
CA PHE A 49 -7.96 -2.21 -16.65
C PHE A 49 -8.84 -3.44 -16.89
N ALA A 50 -8.21 -4.59 -17.14
CA ALA A 50 -8.90 -5.87 -17.17
C ALA A 50 -8.94 -6.47 -15.77
N VAL A 51 -10.10 -6.40 -15.10
CA VAL A 51 -10.30 -6.91 -13.75
C VAL A 51 -10.79 -8.36 -13.82
N PRO A 52 -10.14 -9.34 -13.15
CA PRO A 52 -10.65 -10.71 -13.07
C PRO A 52 -12.06 -10.76 -12.48
N ARG A 53 -12.91 -11.66 -12.99
CA ARG A 53 -14.35 -11.71 -12.66
C ARG A 53 -14.66 -11.90 -11.17
N ASN A 54 -13.73 -12.48 -10.40
CA ASN A 54 -13.86 -12.72 -8.97
C ASN A 54 -13.39 -11.53 -8.10
N TYR A 55 -12.95 -10.44 -8.71
CA TYR A 55 -12.53 -9.22 -8.02
C TYR A 55 -13.32 -8.01 -8.51
N LYS A 56 -13.39 -6.99 -7.66
CA LYS A 56 -13.95 -5.69 -7.99
C LYS A 56 -12.89 -4.62 -7.75
N LEU A 57 -12.66 -3.77 -8.74
CA LEU A 57 -11.84 -2.57 -8.58
C LEU A 57 -12.72 -1.45 -8.01
N VAL A 58 -12.29 -0.88 -6.89
CA VAL A 58 -13.01 0.19 -6.19
C VAL A 58 -12.06 1.36 -5.93
N ALA A 59 -12.58 2.58 -5.98
CA ALA A 59 -11.86 3.78 -5.60
C ALA A 59 -12.25 4.15 -4.16
N ALA A 60 -11.32 3.98 -3.22
CA ALA A 60 -11.55 4.31 -1.82
C ALA A 60 -10.95 5.70 -1.51
N PRO A 61 -11.72 6.67 -1.00
CA PRO A 61 -11.19 7.95 -0.59
C PRO A 61 -10.33 7.81 0.69
N LEU A 62 -9.32 8.68 0.83
CA LEU A 62 -8.36 8.57 1.94
C LEU A 62 -9.00 8.63 3.34
N PHE A 63 -10.10 9.38 3.51
CA PHE A 63 -10.80 9.48 4.80
C PHE A 63 -11.47 8.17 5.23
N GLU A 64 -11.80 7.27 4.30
CA GLU A 64 -12.38 5.98 4.62
C GLU A 64 -11.32 4.99 5.14
N LEU A 65 -10.09 5.16 4.67
CA LEU A 65 -8.93 4.34 5.04
C LEU A 65 -8.30 4.79 6.35
N TYR A 66 -8.26 6.10 6.58
CA TYR A 66 -7.53 6.72 7.70
C TYR A 66 -7.97 6.14 9.05
N ASP A 67 -7.01 5.56 9.78
CA ASP A 67 -7.19 4.96 11.11
C ASP A 67 -8.25 3.83 11.17
N ASN A 68 -8.57 3.23 10.01
CA ASN A 68 -9.56 2.15 9.91
C ASN A 68 -8.90 0.78 9.72
N ALA A 69 -8.00 0.42 10.64
CA ALA A 69 -7.30 -0.86 10.60
C ALA A 69 -8.25 -2.07 10.78
N ALA A 70 -9.42 -1.87 11.41
CA ALA A 70 -10.43 -2.91 11.58
C ALA A 70 -11.06 -3.34 10.24
N GLY A 71 -11.34 -2.39 9.35
CA GLY A 71 -11.90 -2.68 8.02
C GLY A 71 -10.83 -3.01 6.97
N TYR A 72 -9.71 -2.30 6.99
CA TYR A 72 -8.72 -2.31 5.90
C TYR A 72 -7.38 -2.98 6.25
N GLY A 73 -7.17 -3.35 7.52
CA GLY A 73 -5.90 -3.85 8.00
C GLY A 73 -4.83 -2.75 8.12
N PRO A 74 -3.72 -3.03 8.83
CA PRO A 74 -2.76 -2.00 9.25
C PRO A 74 -2.00 -1.33 8.12
N ILE A 75 -1.84 -2.01 6.97
CA ILE A 75 -1.10 -1.48 5.83
C ILE A 75 -1.95 -0.47 5.06
N ILE A 76 -3.15 -0.87 4.64
CA ILE A 76 -4.03 -0.03 3.82
C ILE A 76 -4.51 1.19 4.63
N SER A 77 -4.83 1.01 5.92
CA SER A 77 -5.27 2.12 6.77
C SER A 77 -4.19 3.18 7.05
N SER A 78 -2.92 2.87 6.76
CA SER A 78 -1.77 3.79 6.90
C SER A 78 -1.43 4.56 5.62
N LEU A 79 -2.09 4.25 4.50
CA LEU A 79 -1.85 4.91 3.22
C LEU A 79 -2.05 6.44 3.26
N PRO A 80 -3.07 6.99 3.94
CA PRO A 80 -3.23 8.45 4.01
C PRO A 80 -1.99 9.15 4.61
N GLN A 81 -1.37 8.59 5.65
CA GLN A 81 -0.16 9.12 6.24
C GLN A 81 1.02 9.01 5.27
N ALA A 82 1.19 7.86 4.62
CA ALA A 82 2.26 7.62 3.66
C ALA A 82 2.16 8.54 2.42
N LEU A 83 0.94 8.86 1.99
CA LEU A 83 0.66 9.70 0.83
C LEU A 83 0.67 11.22 1.16
N SER A 84 0.61 11.60 2.43
CA SER A 84 0.53 13.00 2.86
C SER A 84 1.72 13.89 2.43
N ARG A 85 2.87 13.28 2.09
CA ARG A 85 4.07 13.99 1.65
C ARG A 85 4.06 14.39 0.17
N PHE A 86 3.12 13.89 -0.63
CA PHE A 86 3.07 14.16 -2.07
C PHE A 86 2.23 15.40 -2.36
N ASN A 87 2.65 16.19 -3.35
CA ASN A 87 1.87 17.29 -3.89
C ASN A 87 1.03 16.78 -5.08
N PHE A 88 -0.25 16.48 -4.83
CA PHE A 88 -1.17 16.02 -5.87
C PHE A 88 -1.67 17.19 -6.73
N ILE A 89 -1.54 17.05 -8.04
CA ILE A 89 -2.10 17.98 -9.03
C ILE A 89 -3.40 17.39 -9.56
N TYR A 90 -4.51 18.11 -9.38
CA TYR A 90 -5.83 17.70 -9.85
C TYR A 90 -6.07 18.33 -11.23
N ASN A 91 -5.85 17.53 -12.29
CA ASN A 91 -6.01 17.93 -13.70
C ASN A 91 -7.45 17.78 -14.21
#